data_AF-A0AAN9AQ21-F1
#
_entry.id   AF-A0AAN9AQ21-F1
#
_cell.length_a   1.000
_cell.length_b   1.000
_cell.length_c   1.000
_cell.angle_alpha   90.00
_cell.angle_beta   90.00
_cell.angle_gamma   90.00
#
_symmetry.space_group_name_H-M   'P 1'
#
loop_
_entity.id
_entity.type
_entity.pdbx_description
1 polymer ?
#
loop_
_entity_poly.entity_id
_entity_poly.type
_entity_poly.pdbx_seq_one_letter_code
_entity_poly.pdbx_strand_id
1 'polypeptide(L)' 'MPTSGDNTPALLARRHRPGHQALQPCPHLETTRQHYWPEDTGLGTKLWGPASDLQRTADFMGATELSI' A
#
# COMPACT_ATOMS: atom_id res chain seq x y z
N MET A 1 -17.87 -48.79 -12.82
CA MET A 1 -18.62 -47.70 -13.48
C MET A 1 -18.12 -46.38 -12.92
N PRO A 2 -17.23 -45.64 -13.61
CA PRO A 2 -16.74 -44.34 -13.14
C PRO A 2 -17.67 -43.23 -13.64
N THR A 3 -18.26 -42.45 -12.73
CA THR A 3 -18.98 -41.23 -13.09
C THR A 3 -18.02 -40.06 -13.10
N SER A 4 -17.65 -39.66 -14.31
CA SER A 4 -17.00 -38.40 -14.64
C SER A 4 -17.93 -37.22 -14.31
N GLY A 5 -17.37 -36.19 -13.69
CA GLY A 5 -18.05 -34.90 -13.52
C GLY A 5 -17.96 -34.38 -12.10
N ASP A 6 -16.84 -33.76 -11.75
CA ASP A 6 -16.76 -32.34 -11.35
C ASP A 6 -15.38 -32.07 -10.69
N ASN A 7 -14.36 -31.89 -11.53
CA ASN A 7 -13.10 -31.27 -11.08
C ASN A 7 -13.30 -29.74 -11.04
N THR A 8 -14.25 -29.28 -10.23
CA THR A 8 -14.34 -27.85 -9.89
C THR A 8 -13.39 -27.61 -8.72
N PRO A 9 -12.34 -26.79 -8.88
CA PRO A 9 -11.41 -26.54 -7.80
C PRO A 9 -12.15 -25.82 -6.66
N ALA A 10 -12.40 -26.54 -5.57
CA ALA A 10 -12.91 -26.03 -4.30
C ALA A 10 -11.97 -24.98 -3.64
N LEU A 11 -10.98 -24.46 -4.36
CA LEU A 11 -10.01 -23.46 -3.92
C LEU A 11 -10.24 -22.05 -4.49
N LEU A 12 -11.16 -21.86 -5.43
CA LEU A 12 -11.56 -20.52 -5.89
C LEU A 12 -12.61 -19.85 -4.97
N ALA A 13 -13.06 -20.54 -3.93
CA ALA A 13 -13.94 -19.99 -2.90
C ALA A 13 -13.19 -19.32 -1.72
N ARG A 14 -11.90 -18.97 -1.88
CA ARG A 14 -11.27 -18.01 -0.98
C ARG A 14 -11.82 -16.62 -1.28
N ARG A 15 -12.98 -16.34 -0.67
CA ARG A 15 -13.53 -15.00 -0.42
C ARG A 15 -12.38 -13.99 -0.30
N HIS A 16 -12.16 -13.18 -1.34
CA HIS A 16 -11.59 -11.86 -1.16
C HIS A 16 -12.57 -11.11 -0.26
N ARG A 17 -12.31 -11.05 1.04
CA ARG A 17 -13.02 -10.11 1.92
C ARG A 17 -12.51 -8.72 1.53
N PRO A 18 -13.35 -7.84 0.95
CA PRO A 18 -12.96 -6.46 0.73
C PRO A 18 -12.95 -5.80 2.12
N GLY A 19 -11.79 -5.72 2.76
CA GLY A 19 -11.69 -5.10 4.09
C GLY A 19 -10.48 -5.45 4.95
N HIS A 20 -9.63 -6.42 4.58
CA HIS A 20 -8.50 -6.85 5.42
C HIS A 20 -7.11 -6.75 4.78
N GLN A 21 -6.96 -6.02 3.67
CA GLN A 21 -5.68 -5.39 3.35
C GLN A 21 -5.76 -3.92 3.73
N ALA A 22 -6.13 -3.66 4.99
CA ALA A 22 -5.83 -2.36 5.57
C ALA A 22 -4.31 -2.20 5.50
N LEU A 23 -3.85 -1.10 4.92
CA LEU A 23 -2.44 -0.70 4.91
C LEU A 23 -1.88 -0.98 6.30
N GLN A 24 -1.05 -2.02 6.42
CA GLN A 24 -0.48 -2.39 7.70
C GLN A 24 0.51 -1.29 8.10
N PRO A 25 0.59 -0.93 9.39
CA PRO A 25 1.59 0.03 9.83
C PRO A 25 2.99 -0.48 9.48
N CYS A 26 3.81 0.39 8.91
CA CYS A 26 5.22 0.12 8.57
C CYS A 26 6.14 0.87 9.54
N PRO A 27 6.39 0.34 10.76
CA PRO A 27 7.14 1.05 11.79
C PRO A 27 8.58 1.36 11.38
N HIS A 28 9.20 0.50 10.56
CA HIS A 28 10.57 0.71 10.07
C HIS A 28 10.70 1.91 9.11
N LEU A 29 9.60 2.39 8.54
CA LEU A 29 9.57 3.59 7.68
C LEU A 29 9.02 4.81 8.39
N GLU A 30 8.60 4.68 9.65
CA GLU A 30 7.90 5.76 10.35
C GLU A 30 8.80 6.98 10.56
N THR A 31 10.06 6.76 10.96
CA THR A 31 11.05 7.84 11.09
C THR A 31 11.31 8.53 9.76
N THR A 32 11.49 7.76 8.69
CA THR A 32 11.69 8.30 7.33
C THR A 32 10.45 9.07 6.87
N ARG A 33 9.25 8.52 7.08
CA ARG A 33 7.98 9.19 6.77
C ARG A 33 7.87 10.51 7.53
N GLN A 34 8.18 10.56 8.83
CA GLN A 34 8.11 11.79 9.63
C GLN A 34 9.13 12.83 9.18
N HIS A 35 10.28 12.41 8.63
CA HIS A 35 11.28 13.33 8.09
C HIS A 35 10.76 14.08 6.85
N TYR A 36 10.11 13.39 5.91
CA TYR A 36 9.58 14.01 4.68
C TYR A 36 8.15 14.53 4.86
N TRP A 37 7.29 13.75 5.48
CA TRP A 37 5.87 14.02 5.68
C TRP A 37 5.48 13.95 7.16
N PRO A 38 5.81 15.00 7.93
CA PRO A 38 5.37 15.14 9.31
C PRO A 38 3.86 14.92 9.47
N GLU A 39 3.45 14.44 10.64
CA GLU A 39 2.04 14.17 10.93
C GLU A 39 1.15 15.42 10.97
N ASP A 40 1.71 16.57 11.36
CA ASP A 40 1.07 17.87 11.29
C ASP A 40 0.87 18.38 9.85
N THR A 41 1.53 17.76 8.88
CA THR A 41 1.30 18.10 7.47
C THR A 41 -0.08 17.60 7.03
N GLY A 42 -0.94 18.54 6.68
CA GLY A 42 -2.31 18.28 6.27
C GLY A 42 -2.42 17.38 5.03
N LEU A 43 -3.48 16.56 5.01
CA LEU A 43 -3.74 15.63 3.90
C LEU A 43 -3.87 16.35 2.55
N GLY A 44 -4.44 17.55 2.54
CA GLY A 44 -4.58 18.35 1.32
C GLY A 44 -3.22 18.68 0.68
N THR A 45 -2.23 19.03 1.49
CA THR A 45 -0.86 19.29 1.01
C THR A 45 -0.17 18.02 0.51
N LYS A 46 -0.37 16.89 1.18
CA LYS A 46 0.16 15.58 0.75
C LYS A 46 -0.37 15.14 -0.62
N LEU A 47 -1.61 15.50 -0.95
CA LEU A 47 -2.28 15.10 -2.19
C LEU A 47 -2.15 16.15 -3.31
N TRP A 48 -2.23 17.43 -2.97
CA TRP A 48 -2.42 18.53 -3.92
C TRP A 48 -1.49 19.72 -3.66
N GLY A 49 -0.39 19.49 -2.93
CA GLY A 49 0.63 20.51 -2.67
C GLY A 49 1.32 21.01 -3.94
N PRO A 50 2.15 22.06 -3.83
CA PRO A 50 2.98 22.53 -4.92
C PRO A 50 3.89 21.43 -5.49
N ALA A 51 4.41 21.64 -6.70
CA ALA A 51 5.32 20.67 -7.34
C ALA A 51 6.58 20.35 -6.50
N SER A 52 7.01 21.26 -5.61
CA SER A 52 8.08 20.99 -4.64
C SER A 52 7.77 19.83 -3.69
N ASP A 53 6.50 19.59 -3.41
CA ASP A 53 6.05 18.49 -2.54
C ASP A 53 6.05 17.14 -3.27
N LEU A 54 5.90 17.16 -4.59
CA LEU A 54 6.12 15.98 -5.42
C LEU A 54 7.59 15.55 -5.34
N GLN A 55 8.52 16.49 -5.41
CA GLN A 55 9.95 16.19 -5.23
C GLN A 55 10.21 15.54 -3.87
N ARG A 56 9.59 16.07 -2.80
CA ARG A 56 9.70 15.49 -1.47
C ARG A 56 9.21 14.05 -1.40
N THR A 57 8.14 13.73 -2.14
CA THR A 57 7.62 12.37 -2.26
C THR A 57 8.59 11.47 -3.04
N ALA A 58 9.20 11.98 -4.10
CA ALA A 58 10.23 11.26 -4.85
C ALA A 58 11.46 10.96 -3.96
N ASP A 59 11.89 11.92 -3.14
CA ASP A 59 13.00 11.75 -2.21
C ASP A 59 12.66 10.71 -1.13
N PHE A 60 11.43 10.73 -0.59
CA PHE A 60 10.94 9.68 0.31
C PHE A 60 11.00 8.31 -0.37
N MET A 61 10.45 8.18 -1.58
CA MET A 61 10.45 6.91 -2.33
C MET A 61 11.86 6.41 -2.63
N GLY A 62 12.83 7.29 -2.87
CA GLY A 62 14.24 6.92 -3.07
C GLY A 62 14.99 6.60 -1.77
N ALA A 63 14.62 7.23 -0.65
CA ALA A 63 15.18 6.94 0.66
C ALA A 63 14.64 5.63 1.25
N THR A 64 13.42 5.25 0.86
CA THR A 64 12.93 3.91 1.07
C THR A 64 13.52 3.01 -0.02
N GLU A 65 14.06 1.83 0.30
CA GLU A 65 14.48 0.86 -0.73
C GLU A 65 13.29 0.24 -1.51
N LEU A 66 12.16 0.96 -1.57
CA LEU A 66 10.96 0.62 -2.29
C LEU A 66 11.19 0.98 -3.77
N SER A 67 11.76 0.05 -4.52
CA SER A 67 11.73 0.18 -5.99
C SER A 67 10.29 -0.03 -6.46
N ILE A 68 9.78 0.92 -7.24
CA ILE A 68 8.49 0.80 -7.96
C ILE A 68 8.66 -0.12 -9.17
#